data_AF-A0A5B0D8C9-F1
#
_entry.id   AF-A0A5B0D8C9-F1
#
_cell.length_a   1.000
_cell.length_b   1.000
_cell.length_c   1.000
_cell.angle_alpha   90.00
_cell.angle_beta   90.00
_cell.angle_gamma   90.00
#
_symmetry.space_group_name_H-M   'P 1'
#
loop_
_entity.id
_entity.type
_entity.pdbx_description
1 polymer ?
#
loop_
_entity_poly.entity_id
_entity_poly.type
_entity_poly.pdbx_seq_one_letter_code
_entity_poly.pdbx_strand_id
1 'polypeptide(L)'
;MSARGRRRMLGGVAGALLLIGVGLTPPAQVTDAAFTDREYSSATFGAFTVPAPTITSCTTVNNGLGIFQSVTLVWASPYPATGVSLTLTQGATTATVPAANITTTGPVSGSYTHTALLTQGLLSSLLTNLLGSTTTMTARNLLAGTTWVSAGASRQLAVGALGVGSSCT
;
A
#
# COMPACT_ATOMS: atom_id res chain seq x y z
N MET A 1 -32.79 -5.48 -49.99
CA MET A 1 -32.20 -5.58 -48.64
C MET A 1 -32.82 -4.52 -47.74
N SER A 2 -33.47 -4.92 -46.66
CA SER A 2 -34.20 -4.02 -45.74
C SER A 2 -33.27 -3.00 -45.07
N ALA A 3 -33.73 -1.75 -44.93
CA ALA A 3 -32.99 -0.61 -44.37
C ALA A 3 -32.38 -0.88 -42.97
N ARG A 4 -32.90 -1.88 -42.23
CA ARG A 4 -32.34 -2.32 -40.93
C ARG A 4 -31.00 -3.05 -41.06
N GLY A 5 -30.76 -3.81 -42.13
CA GLY A 5 -29.51 -4.53 -42.34
C GLY A 5 -28.33 -3.59 -42.62
N ARG A 6 -28.59 -2.53 -43.39
CA ARG A 6 -27.58 -1.52 -43.77
C ARG A 6 -27.08 -0.71 -42.58
N ARG A 7 -27.96 -0.40 -41.62
CA ARG A 7 -27.60 0.31 -40.36
C ARG A 7 -26.77 -0.53 -39.40
N ARG A 8 -27.06 -1.84 -39.29
CA ARG A 8 -26.26 -2.78 -38.46
C ARG A 8 -24.87 -2.99 -39.04
N MET A 9 -24.76 -3.09 -40.36
CA MET A 9 -23.46 -3.25 -41.04
C MET A 9 -22.59 -1.99 -40.88
N LEU A 10 -23.17 -0.80 -41.02
CA LEU A 10 -22.47 0.47 -40.76
C LEU A 10 -22.01 0.59 -39.31
N GLY A 11 -22.83 0.21 -38.34
CA GLY A 11 -22.44 0.20 -36.92
C GLY A 11 -21.29 -0.76 -36.63
N GLY A 12 -21.29 -1.95 -37.23
CA GLY A 12 -20.22 -2.94 -37.08
C GLY A 12 -18.89 -2.46 -37.67
N VAL A 13 -18.92 -1.85 -38.86
CA VAL A 13 -17.72 -1.30 -39.51
C VAL A 13 -17.16 -0.13 -38.71
N ALA A 14 -18.02 0.76 -38.21
CA ALA A 14 -17.59 1.88 -37.36
C ALA A 14 -16.94 1.39 -36.05
N GLY A 15 -17.51 0.37 -35.39
CA GLY A 15 -16.93 -0.21 -34.18
C GLY A 15 -15.58 -0.90 -34.42
N ALA A 16 -15.43 -1.62 -35.52
CA ALA A 16 -14.17 -2.28 -35.87
C ALA A 16 -13.06 -1.27 -36.19
N LEU A 17 -13.37 -0.19 -36.91
CA LEU A 17 -12.42 0.87 -37.21
C LEU A 17 -11.93 1.59 -35.93
N LEU A 18 -12.82 1.76 -34.94
CA LEU A 18 -12.47 2.42 -33.69
C LEU A 18 -11.55 1.55 -32.82
N LEU A 19 -11.78 0.24 -32.77
CA LEU A 19 -10.91 -0.72 -32.07
C LEU A 19 -9.52 -0.83 -32.71
N ILE A 20 -9.45 -0.84 -34.05
CA ILE A 20 -8.17 -0.83 -34.77
C ILE A 20 -7.42 0.49 -34.50
N GLY A 21 -8.13 1.61 -34.45
CA GLY A 21 -7.54 2.92 -34.12
C GLY A 21 -6.88 2.93 -32.74
N VAL A 22 -7.53 2.35 -31.72
CA VAL A 22 -6.96 2.28 -30.36
C VAL A 22 -5.78 1.31 -30.28
N GLY A 23 -5.84 0.18 -30.97
CA GLY A 23 -4.75 -0.80 -31.01
C GLY A 23 -3.47 -0.29 -31.69
N LEU A 24 -3.58 0.70 -32.57
CA LEU A 24 -2.46 1.34 -33.25
C LEU A 24 -1.91 2.56 -32.51
N THR A 25 -2.54 2.98 -31.40
CA THR A 25 -1.95 4.05 -30.58
C THR A 25 -0.67 3.54 -29.90
N PRO A 26 0.45 4.27 -30.00
CA PRO A 26 1.67 3.90 -29.29
C PRO A 26 1.39 3.78 -27.79
N PRO A 27 1.96 2.79 -27.09
CA PRO A 27 1.88 2.73 -25.64
C PRO A 27 2.44 4.03 -25.05
N ALA A 28 1.83 4.52 -23.97
CA ALA A 28 2.22 5.76 -23.31
C ALA A 28 3.73 5.77 -23.05
N GLN A 29 4.45 6.60 -23.82
CA GLN A 29 5.89 6.75 -23.71
C GLN A 29 6.17 7.61 -22.48
N VAL A 30 7.13 7.17 -21.65
CA VAL A 30 7.67 8.01 -20.57
C VAL A 30 8.36 9.19 -21.26
N THR A 31 7.81 10.38 -21.10
CA THR A 31 8.35 11.61 -21.69
C THR A 31 8.87 12.50 -20.58
N ASP A 32 10.13 12.93 -20.72
CA ASP A 32 10.70 13.97 -19.87
C ASP A 32 10.05 15.31 -20.25
N ALA A 33 9.51 16.01 -19.25
CA ALA A 33 8.97 17.35 -19.44
C ALA A 33 10.13 18.33 -19.67
N ALA A 34 10.35 18.73 -20.92
CA ALA A 34 11.27 19.80 -21.28
C ALA A 34 10.49 21.10 -21.46
N PHE A 35 10.79 22.12 -20.65
CA PHE A 35 10.27 23.47 -20.87
C PHE A 35 11.02 24.09 -22.05
N THR A 36 10.32 24.32 -23.16
CA THR A 36 10.83 25.07 -24.31
C THR A 36 10.64 26.57 -24.10
N ASP A 37 11.39 27.16 -23.18
CA ASP A 37 11.65 28.61 -23.21
C ASP A 37 13.14 28.79 -23.44
N ARG A 38 13.48 29.32 -24.61
CA ARG A 38 14.81 29.15 -25.22
C ARG A 38 15.86 30.15 -24.71
N GLU A 39 15.46 31.09 -23.86
CA GLU A 39 16.35 32.19 -23.48
C GLU A 39 17.21 31.94 -22.23
N TYR A 40 16.79 31.21 -21.19
CA TYR A 40 17.67 30.98 -20.01
C TYR A 40 17.40 29.66 -19.27
N SER A 41 18.45 28.82 -19.25
CA SER A 41 18.65 27.58 -18.49
C SER A 41 17.94 26.31 -18.98
N SER A 42 18.73 25.30 -19.31
CA SER A 42 18.31 23.90 -19.28
C SER A 42 18.58 23.36 -17.87
N ALA A 43 17.55 22.82 -17.22
CA ALA A 43 17.69 22.14 -15.94
C ALA A 43 17.11 20.73 -16.06
N THR A 44 17.85 19.74 -15.58
CA THR A 44 17.36 18.36 -15.46
C THR A 44 16.72 18.20 -14.09
N PHE A 45 15.44 17.87 -14.04
CA PHE A 45 14.76 17.52 -12.80
C PHE A 45 14.68 16.00 -12.68
N GLY A 46 15.22 15.42 -11.62
CA GLY A 46 15.09 14.00 -11.35
C GLY A 46 13.73 13.69 -10.71
N ALA A 47 13.01 12.71 -11.23
CA ALA A 47 11.88 12.13 -10.53
C ALA A 47 12.40 11.26 -9.37
N PHE A 48 11.91 11.54 -8.15
CA PHE A 48 12.25 10.75 -6.96
C PHE A 48 11.04 9.95 -6.51
N THR A 49 11.23 8.65 -6.31
CA THR A 49 10.22 7.77 -5.72
C THR A 49 10.63 7.46 -4.28
N VAL A 50 9.73 7.71 -3.32
CA VAL A 50 9.93 7.30 -1.93
C VAL A 50 10.00 5.76 -1.91
N PRO A 51 11.12 5.15 -1.49
CA PRO A 51 11.26 3.71 -1.49
C PRO A 51 10.25 3.08 -0.53
N ALA A 52 9.71 1.92 -0.91
CA ALA A 52 8.81 1.15 -0.04
C ALA A 52 9.59 0.56 1.15
N PRO A 53 8.97 0.44 2.33
CA PRO A 53 9.56 -0.32 3.43
C PRO A 53 9.56 -1.81 3.11
N THR A 54 10.40 -2.58 3.80
CA THR A 54 10.47 -4.04 3.65
C THR A 54 10.06 -4.71 4.94
N ILE A 55 8.96 -5.47 4.92
CA ILE A 55 8.53 -6.26 6.08
C ILE A 55 9.44 -7.47 6.22
N THR A 56 10.13 -7.56 7.35
CA THR A 56 11.11 -8.62 7.65
C THR A 56 10.52 -9.74 8.50
N SER A 57 9.55 -9.41 9.35
CA SER A 57 8.89 -10.41 10.21
C SER A 57 7.47 -10.01 10.53
N CYS A 58 6.59 -11.02 10.64
CA CYS A 58 5.29 -10.87 11.24
C CYS A 58 4.98 -12.10 12.09
N THR A 59 4.83 -11.92 13.40
CA THR A 59 4.64 -13.03 14.34
C THR A 59 3.44 -12.78 15.24
N THR A 60 2.59 -13.79 15.37
CA THR A 60 1.46 -13.76 16.29
C THR A 60 1.76 -14.53 17.55
N VAL A 61 1.33 -14.01 18.69
CA VAL A 61 1.42 -14.68 19.98
C VAL A 61 0.01 -15.04 20.44
N ASN A 62 -0.16 -16.31 20.83
CA ASN A 62 -1.38 -16.85 21.42
C ASN A 62 -1.09 -17.26 22.87
N ASN A 63 -2.13 -17.22 23.72
CA ASN A 63 -2.02 -17.73 25.09
C ASN A 63 -2.03 -19.28 25.12
N GLY A 64 -1.95 -19.87 26.32
CA GLY A 64 -1.95 -21.33 26.49
C GLY A 64 -3.23 -22.04 26.02
N LEU A 65 -4.31 -21.31 25.74
CA LEU A 65 -5.56 -21.82 25.17
C LEU A 65 -5.65 -21.60 23.65
N GLY A 66 -4.59 -21.07 23.02
CA GLY A 66 -4.58 -20.75 21.59
C GLY A 66 -5.33 -19.47 21.21
N ILE A 67 -5.66 -18.62 22.20
CA ILE A 67 -6.35 -17.34 21.99
C ILE A 67 -5.34 -16.25 21.66
N PHE A 68 -5.61 -15.48 20.61
CA PHE A 68 -4.82 -14.35 20.17
C PHE A 68 -4.56 -13.33 21.29
N GLN A 69 -3.29 -12.96 21.47
CA GLN A 69 -2.85 -11.98 22.46
C GLN A 69 -2.27 -10.73 21.78
N SER A 70 -1.38 -10.92 20.81
CA SER A 70 -0.71 -9.82 20.13
C SER A 70 -0.12 -10.26 18.79
N VAL A 71 0.12 -9.30 17.91
CA VAL A 71 0.96 -9.47 16.72
C VAL A 71 2.13 -8.49 16.77
N THR A 72 3.31 -8.97 16.41
CA THR A 72 4.50 -8.15 16.24
C THR A 72 4.82 -8.07 14.76
N LEU A 73 4.81 -6.84 14.24
CA LEU A 73 5.23 -6.56 12.87
C LEU A 73 6.59 -5.86 12.90
N VAL A 74 7.56 -6.39 12.16
CA VAL A 74 8.89 -5.80 12.01
C VAL A 74 9.13 -5.47 10.56
N TRP A 75 9.59 -4.24 10.31
CA TRP A 75 9.97 -3.80 8.97
C TRP A 75 11.21 -2.92 8.99
N ALA A 76 11.90 -2.90 7.86
CA ALA A 76 13.06 -2.06 7.61
C ALA A 76 12.66 -0.86 6.74
N SER A 77 13.24 0.30 7.03
CA SER A 77 13.06 1.54 6.26
C SER A 77 14.35 2.36 6.25
N PRO A 78 14.63 3.16 5.21
CA PRO A 78 15.71 4.15 5.27
C PRO A 78 15.34 5.40 6.11
N TYR A 79 14.07 5.54 6.49
CA TYR A 79 13.56 6.70 7.21
C TYR A 79 13.50 6.47 8.73
N PRO A 80 13.70 7.51 9.56
CA PRO A 80 13.53 7.43 11.00
C PRO A 80 12.05 7.35 11.40
N ALA A 81 11.77 7.25 12.70
CA ALA A 81 10.40 7.07 13.24
C ALA A 81 9.36 8.09 12.74
N THR A 82 9.76 9.34 12.48
CA THR A 82 8.86 10.39 11.96
C THR A 82 8.51 10.23 10.48
N GLY A 83 9.28 9.42 9.75
CA GLY A 83 9.11 9.15 8.32
C GLY A 83 8.45 7.80 8.03
N VAL A 84 7.74 7.21 9.00
CA VAL A 84 7.02 5.95 8.82
C VAL A 84 5.60 6.03 9.36
N SER A 85 4.70 5.25 8.78
CA SER A 85 3.36 5.04 9.30
C SER A 85 2.94 3.58 9.14
N LEU A 86 2.10 3.12 10.06
CA LEU A 86 1.47 1.82 10.00
C LEU A 86 -0.04 2.00 10.05
N THR A 87 -0.73 1.41 9.10
CA THR A 87 -2.19 1.47 8.98
C THR A 87 -2.76 0.06 9.06
N LEU A 88 -3.92 -0.06 9.69
CA LEU A 88 -4.69 -1.28 9.86
C LEU A 88 -5.99 -1.11 9.10
N THR A 89 -6.29 -2.01 8.17
CA THR A 89 -7.51 -1.97 7.37
C THR A 89 -8.28 -3.28 7.55
N GLN A 90 -9.55 -3.16 7.92
CA GLN A 90 -10.48 -4.27 8.10
C GLN A 90 -11.82 -3.90 7.44
N GLY A 91 -12.14 -4.53 6.31
CA GLY A 91 -13.30 -4.14 5.52
C GLY A 91 -13.22 -2.66 5.11
N ALA A 92 -14.22 -1.87 5.51
CA ALA A 92 -14.25 -0.42 5.28
C ALA A 92 -13.54 0.41 6.36
N THR A 93 -13.16 -0.20 7.49
CA THR A 93 -12.52 0.50 8.60
C THR A 93 -11.03 0.57 8.37
N THR A 94 -10.46 1.77 8.42
CA THR A 94 -9.01 1.98 8.42
C THR A 94 -8.60 2.82 9.62
N ALA A 95 -7.60 2.36 10.35
CA ALA A 95 -7.05 3.02 11.52
C ALA A 95 -5.53 3.15 11.41
N THR A 96 -4.98 4.27 11.87
CA THR A 96 -3.53 4.47 11.94
C THR A 96 -3.03 4.07 13.31
N VAL A 97 -1.98 3.24 13.35
CA VAL A 97 -1.33 2.86 14.61
C VAL A 97 -0.63 4.09 15.19
N PRO A 98 -0.88 4.46 16.46
CA PRO A 98 -0.19 5.58 17.08
C PRO A 98 1.32 5.36 17.10
N ALA A 99 2.10 6.40 16.78
CA ALA A 99 3.57 6.32 16.72
C ALA A 99 4.21 5.82 18.02
N ALA A 100 3.57 6.06 19.18
CA ALA A 100 4.00 5.55 20.47
C ALA A 100 4.06 4.02 20.55
N ASN A 101 3.34 3.30 19.69
CA ASN A 101 3.36 1.84 19.61
C ASN A 101 4.37 1.31 18.58
N ILE A 102 5.16 2.19 17.95
CA ILE A 102 6.19 1.85 16.97
C ILE A 102 7.54 2.17 17.58
N THR A 103 8.26 1.13 17.97
CA THR A 103 9.65 1.26 18.42
C THR A 103 10.58 1.26 17.22
N THR A 104 11.62 2.10 17.24
CA THR A 104 12.58 2.23 16.15
C THR A 104 13.99 2.07 16.67
N THR A 105 14.80 1.27 15.99
CA THR A 105 16.22 1.04 16.30
C THR A 105 17.09 1.25 15.06
N GLY A 106 18.38 1.50 15.30
CA GLY A 106 19.35 1.80 14.23
C GLY A 106 19.63 3.32 14.08
N PRO A 107 20.21 3.74 12.94
CA PRO A 107 20.38 2.96 11.71
C PRO A 107 21.55 1.98 11.77
N VAL A 108 21.36 0.80 11.17
CA VAL A 108 22.45 -0.16 10.88
C VAL A 108 22.59 -0.22 9.37
N SER A 109 23.78 0.04 8.84
CA SER A 109 24.03 0.04 7.39
C SER A 109 23.05 0.92 6.58
N GLY A 110 22.64 2.07 7.15
CA GLY A 110 21.74 3.03 6.49
C GLY A 110 20.24 2.68 6.54
N SER A 111 19.84 1.66 7.30
CA SER A 111 18.43 1.32 7.50
C SER A 111 18.05 1.28 8.98
N TYR A 112 16.88 1.84 9.28
CA TYR A 112 16.18 1.73 10.55
C TYR A 112 15.31 0.48 10.58
N THR A 113 15.25 -0.16 11.74
CA THR A 113 14.32 -1.24 12.02
C THR A 113 13.18 -0.70 12.87
N HIS A 114 11.96 -0.89 12.40
CA HIS A 114 10.76 -0.51 13.13
C HIS A 114 10.01 -1.75 13.57
N THR A 115 9.56 -1.75 14.83
CA THR A 115 8.82 -2.85 15.43
C THR A 115 7.55 -2.31 16.05
N ALA A 116 6.40 -2.82 15.61
CA ALA A 116 5.10 -2.52 16.19
C ALA A 116 4.57 -3.76 16.92
N LEU A 117 4.39 -3.63 18.23
CA LEU A 117 3.70 -4.63 19.06
C LEU A 117 2.23 -4.23 19.19
N LEU A 118 1.36 -4.91 18.47
CA LEU A 118 -0.07 -4.64 18.46
C LEU A 118 -0.77 -5.66 19.37
N THR A 119 -1.11 -5.23 20.57
CA THR A 119 -1.87 -6.05 21.53
C THR A 119 -3.33 -6.16 21.12
N GLN A 120 -4.02 -7.20 21.58
CA GLN A 120 -5.45 -7.37 21.38
C GLN A 120 -6.25 -6.15 21.86
N GLY A 121 -5.85 -5.55 22.99
CA GLY A 121 -6.48 -4.32 23.52
C GLY A 121 -6.32 -3.13 22.57
N LEU A 122 -5.12 -2.92 22.03
CA LEU A 122 -4.89 -1.86 21.04
C LEU A 122 -5.70 -2.13 19.76
N LEU A 123 -5.65 -3.34 19.25
CA LEU A 123 -6.36 -3.73 18.02
C LEU A 123 -7.89 -3.59 18.17
N SER A 124 -8.45 -3.99 19.30
CA SER A 124 -9.89 -3.83 19.59
C SER A 124 -10.30 -2.38 19.84
N SER A 125 -9.37 -1.50 20.25
CA SER A 125 -9.64 -0.06 20.34
C SER A 125 -9.62 0.64 18.97
N LEU A 126 -8.83 0.13 18.03
CA LEU A 126 -8.68 0.68 16.68
C LEU A 126 -9.66 0.07 15.68
N LEU A 127 -10.09 -1.18 15.92
CA LEU A 127 -10.93 -1.98 15.04
C LEU A 127 -12.11 -2.55 15.82
N THR A 128 -13.31 -2.48 15.25
CA THR A 128 -14.54 -2.84 15.93
C THR A 128 -14.81 -4.35 16.00
N ASN A 129 -14.29 -5.16 15.09
CA ASN A 129 -14.59 -6.59 15.02
C ASN A 129 -13.34 -7.43 14.74
N LEU A 130 -12.44 -7.52 15.73
CA LEU A 130 -11.18 -8.24 15.58
C LEU A 130 -11.36 -9.77 15.43
N LEU A 131 -12.33 -10.35 16.15
CA LEU A 131 -12.50 -11.81 16.21
C LEU A 131 -13.18 -12.34 14.94
N GLY A 132 -12.67 -13.44 14.39
CA GLY A 132 -13.19 -14.03 13.15
C GLY A 132 -12.94 -13.17 11.91
N SER A 133 -11.95 -12.28 11.95
CA SER A 133 -11.72 -11.28 10.92
C SER A 133 -10.27 -11.24 10.46
N THR A 134 -10.07 -10.70 9.25
CA THR A 134 -8.76 -10.49 8.65
C THR A 134 -8.46 -9.00 8.59
N THR A 135 -7.31 -8.62 9.13
CA THR A 135 -6.82 -7.25 9.17
C THR A 135 -5.58 -7.11 8.32
N THR A 136 -5.62 -6.21 7.34
CA THR A 136 -4.45 -5.88 6.52
C THR A 136 -3.64 -4.79 7.21
N MET A 137 -2.41 -5.12 7.58
CA MET A 137 -1.44 -4.19 8.18
C MET A 137 -0.54 -3.67 7.07
N THR A 138 -0.53 -2.35 6.85
CA THR A 138 0.25 -1.72 5.78
C THR A 138 1.22 -0.70 6.35
N ALA A 139 2.52 -1.00 6.24
CA ALA A 139 3.61 -0.08 6.57
C ALA A 139 3.95 0.80 5.35
N ARG A 140 4.15 2.09 5.57
CA ARG A 140 4.49 3.08 4.53
C ARG A 140 5.59 4.01 5.01
N ASN A 141 6.41 4.47 4.07
CA ASN A 141 7.36 5.54 4.29
C ASN A 141 6.74 6.87 3.90
N LEU A 142 7.03 7.88 4.71
CA LEU A 142 6.56 9.25 4.57
C LEU A 142 7.78 10.14 4.39
N LEU A 143 7.77 10.98 3.36
CA LEU A 143 8.80 11.98 3.19
C LEU A 143 8.46 13.20 4.06
N ALA A 144 9.26 13.41 5.11
CA ALA A 144 9.03 14.46 6.10
C ALA A 144 8.86 15.84 5.45
N GLY A 145 7.87 16.60 5.91
CA GLY A 145 7.56 17.94 5.39
C GLY A 145 6.82 17.95 4.05
N THR A 146 6.41 16.79 3.52
CA THR A 146 5.68 16.69 2.26
C THR A 146 4.48 15.74 2.37
N THR A 147 3.66 15.67 1.32
CA THR A 147 2.56 14.70 1.19
C THR A 147 2.97 13.42 0.48
N TRP A 148 4.26 13.24 0.16
CA TRP A 148 4.73 12.08 -0.56
C TRP A 148 4.78 10.85 0.32
N VAL A 149 4.19 9.77 -0.17
CA VAL A 149 4.09 8.48 0.52
C VAL A 149 4.60 7.39 -0.42
N SER A 150 5.33 6.42 0.12
CA SER A 150 5.77 5.26 -0.65
C SER A 150 4.61 4.33 -1.00
N ALA A 151 4.86 3.39 -1.92
CA ALA A 151 4.07 2.17 -1.95
C ALA A 151 4.11 1.48 -0.58
N GLY A 152 2.98 0.92 -0.15
CA GLY A 152 2.87 0.24 1.13
C GLY A 152 3.31 -1.21 1.06
N ALA A 153 4.08 -1.66 2.05
CA ALA A 153 4.31 -3.09 2.28
C ALA A 153 3.24 -3.60 3.23
N SER A 154 2.63 -4.74 2.91
CA SER A 154 1.50 -5.26 3.68
C SER A 154 1.67 -6.71 4.13
N ARG A 155 1.03 -7.02 5.25
CA ARG A 155 0.80 -8.36 5.79
C ARG A 155 -0.63 -8.46 6.30
N GLN A 156 -1.18 -9.66 6.31
CA GLN A 156 -2.51 -9.96 6.78
C GLN A 156 -2.44 -10.68 8.12
N LEU A 157 -3.07 -10.11 9.13
CA LEU A 157 -3.37 -10.77 10.39
C LEU A 157 -4.75 -11.42 10.26
N ALA A 158 -4.83 -12.73 10.35
CA ALA A 158 -6.09 -13.45 10.50
C ALA A 158 -6.26 -13.87 11.96
N VAL A 159 -7.42 -13.55 12.55
CA VAL A 159 -7.80 -13.98 13.90
C VAL A 159 -9.05 -14.84 13.78
N GLY A 160 -8.97 -16.08 14.25
CA GLY A 160 -10.09 -17.02 14.21
C GLY A 160 -11.27 -16.57 15.06
N ALA A 161 -12.40 -17.25 14.87
CA ALA A 161 -13.60 -17.00 15.66
C ALA A 161 -13.30 -17.19 17.16
N LEU A 162 -13.84 -16.30 17.99
CA LEU A 162 -13.56 -16.26 19.44
C LEU A 162 -12.08 -16.02 19.80
N GLY A 163 -11.25 -15.64 18.84
CA GLY A 163 -9.82 -15.40 19.02
C GLY A 163 -8.96 -16.65 18.94
N VAL A 164 -9.55 -17.83 18.67
CA VAL A 164 -8.82 -19.10 18.64
C VAL A 164 -8.14 -19.28 17.28
N GLY A 165 -6.82 -19.44 17.31
CA GLY A 165 -6.00 -19.55 16.11
C GLY A 165 -5.77 -18.19 15.47
N SER A 166 -4.51 -17.80 15.38
CA SER A 166 -4.10 -16.59 14.69
C SER A 166 -2.96 -16.89 13.74
N SER A 167 -2.92 -16.20 12.62
CA SER A 167 -1.78 -16.23 11.72
C SER A 167 -1.46 -14.84 11.21
N CYS A 168 -0.19 -14.62 10.88
CA CYS A 168 0.21 -13.45 10.12
C CYS A 168 0.97 -13.88 8.87
N THR A 169 0.51 -13.43 7.70
CA THR A 169 1.03 -13.83 6.39
C THR A 169 1.23 -12.65 5.46
#